data_AF-A0ABC9T8T3-F1
#
_entry.id   AF-A0ABC9T8T3-F1
#
_cell.length_a   1.000
_cell.length_b   1.000
_cell.length_c   1.000
_cell.angle_alpha   90.00
_cell.angle_beta   90.00
_cell.angle_gamma   90.00
#
_symmetry.space_group_name_H-M   'P 1'
#
loop_
_entity.id
_entity.type
_entity.pdbx_description
1 polymer ?
#
loop_
_entity_poly.entity_id
_entity_poly.type
_entity_poly.pdbx_seq_one_letter_code
_entity_poly.pdbx_strand_id
1 'polypeptide(L)'
;ANYIKDTDAIEAGKAVYSDVIERFDATKDELTAIEKQQVQINQAVAGLKKGEIVANKQAENFELDMRNIKHEILRHHLPGLPQDYVSQVKHVTAEIEQLNHDLDQVKINMDAIAKLLIKIASDIDALKKATSALIDAAGLTEELMQYANRYKTTVKPVAEAVHQATESYMQFDYKQAADTLATALEQTEAGSYKKVEDAYLARKKASLY
;
A
#
# COMPACT_ATOMS: atom_id res chain seq x y z
N ALA A 1 -53.31 5.39 -4.53
CA ALA A 1 -54.60 4.71 -4.78
C ALA A 1 -55.62 4.94 -3.66
N ASN A 2 -55.22 5.01 -2.38
CA ASN A 2 -56.14 5.28 -1.27
C ASN A 2 -56.44 6.78 -1.09
N TYR A 3 -55.44 7.66 -1.21
CA TYR A 3 -55.64 9.12 -1.16
C TYR A 3 -56.76 9.62 -2.10
N ILE A 4 -56.74 9.21 -3.37
CA ILE A 4 -57.77 9.59 -4.37
C ILE A 4 -59.14 9.02 -3.99
N LYS A 5 -59.20 7.78 -3.49
CA LYS A 5 -60.45 7.16 -3.04
C LYS A 5 -61.02 7.84 -1.78
N ASP A 6 -60.16 8.26 -0.87
CA ASP A 6 -60.54 8.94 0.37
C ASP A 6 -61.00 10.39 0.07
N THR A 7 -60.37 11.09 -0.88
CA THR A 7 -60.85 12.40 -1.37
C THR A 7 -62.18 12.29 -2.11
N ASP A 8 -62.35 11.30 -2.99
CA ASP A 8 -63.60 11.07 -3.72
C ASP A 8 -64.75 10.67 -2.77
N ALA A 9 -64.45 9.92 -1.70
CA ALA A 9 -65.44 9.53 -0.68
C ALA A 9 -65.87 10.69 0.23
N ILE A 10 -64.94 11.62 0.51
CA ILE A 10 -65.25 12.87 1.23
C ILE A 10 -66.14 13.76 0.36
N GLU A 11 -65.83 13.92 -0.93
CA GLU A 11 -66.65 14.71 -1.87
C GLU A 11 -68.05 14.11 -2.08
N ALA A 12 -68.16 12.78 -2.09
CA ALA A 12 -69.43 12.08 -2.19
C ALA A 12 -70.25 12.02 -0.88
N GLY A 13 -69.73 12.57 0.24
CA GLY A 13 -70.41 12.60 1.54
C GLY A 13 -70.61 11.24 2.21
N LYS A 14 -69.89 10.20 1.77
CA LYS A 14 -70.00 8.81 2.26
C LYS A 14 -68.82 8.38 3.14
N ALA A 15 -67.88 9.28 3.39
CA ALA A 15 -66.68 8.98 4.16
C ALA A 15 -66.96 8.87 5.67
N VAL A 16 -66.36 7.85 6.30
CA VAL A 16 -66.22 7.80 7.76
C VAL A 16 -64.94 8.56 8.11
N TYR A 17 -65.09 9.75 8.70
CA TYR A 17 -63.97 10.66 8.91
C TYR A 17 -62.85 10.10 9.81
N SER A 18 -63.16 9.25 10.79
CA SER A 18 -62.15 8.60 11.64
C SER A 18 -61.19 7.71 10.85
N ASP A 19 -61.75 6.87 9.98
CA ASP A 19 -61.00 5.88 9.21
C ASP A 19 -60.14 6.57 8.13
N VAL A 20 -60.64 7.69 7.61
CA VAL A 20 -59.91 8.52 6.66
C VAL A 20 -58.73 9.22 7.36
N ILE A 21 -58.92 9.78 8.56
CA ILE A 21 -57.82 10.38 9.34
C ILE A 21 -56.72 9.36 9.64
N GLU A 22 -57.08 8.15 10.08
CA GLU A 22 -56.10 7.09 10.38
C GLU A 22 -55.28 6.71 9.12
N ARG A 23 -55.93 6.63 7.96
CA ARG A 23 -55.23 6.41 6.67
C ARG A 23 -54.33 7.57 6.27
N PHE A 24 -54.76 8.81 6.52
CA PHE A 24 -53.96 10.00 6.27
C PHE A 24 -52.70 10.03 7.15
N ASP A 25 -52.84 9.70 8.43
CA ASP A 25 -51.71 9.62 9.35
C ASP A 25 -50.73 8.50 8.94
N ALA A 26 -51.23 7.32 8.58
CA ALA A 26 -50.40 6.23 8.04
C ALA A 26 -49.66 6.63 6.76
N THR A 27 -50.34 7.34 5.85
CA THR A 27 -49.74 7.84 4.60
C THR A 27 -48.68 8.91 4.88
N LYS A 28 -48.91 9.77 5.88
CA LYS A 28 -47.95 10.79 6.30
C LYS A 28 -46.68 10.16 6.88
N ASP A 29 -46.82 9.11 7.68
CA ASP A 29 -45.67 8.36 8.22
C ASP A 29 -44.88 7.68 7.10
N GLU A 30 -45.56 7.08 6.12
CA GLU A 30 -44.92 6.47 4.94
C GLU A 30 -44.18 7.53 4.10
N LEU A 31 -44.79 8.68 3.84
CA LEU A 31 -44.14 9.80 3.13
C LEU A 31 -42.90 10.31 3.88
N THR A 32 -42.99 10.42 5.21
CA THR A 32 -41.86 10.83 6.05
C THR A 32 -40.72 9.80 5.99
N ALA A 33 -41.04 8.51 5.93
CA ALA A 33 -40.05 7.45 5.75
C ALA A 33 -39.38 7.53 4.36
N ILE A 34 -40.16 7.75 3.31
CA ILE A 34 -39.65 7.94 1.94
C ILE A 34 -38.76 9.17 1.86
N GLU A 35 -39.15 10.29 2.47
CA GLU A 35 -38.36 11.52 2.49
C GLU A 35 -37.00 11.29 3.16
N LYS A 36 -36.96 10.60 4.31
CA LYS A 36 -35.71 10.22 4.97
C LYS A 36 -34.82 9.37 4.08
N GLN A 37 -35.37 8.38 3.38
CA GLN A 37 -34.63 7.55 2.43
C GLN A 37 -34.08 8.37 1.27
N GLN A 38 -34.89 9.30 0.73
CA GLN A 38 -34.48 10.17 -0.37
C GLN A 38 -33.32 11.10 0.04
N VAL A 39 -33.37 11.67 1.25
CA VAL A 39 -32.28 12.47 1.80
C VAL A 39 -31.00 11.64 1.94
N GLN A 40 -31.09 10.41 2.45
CA GLN A 40 -29.94 9.51 2.56
C GLN A 40 -29.33 9.17 1.19
N ILE A 41 -30.16 8.86 0.19
CA ILE A 41 -29.68 8.58 -1.18
C ILE A 41 -29.01 9.82 -1.75
N ASN A 42 -29.60 11.01 -1.59
CA ASN A 42 -29.01 12.25 -2.10
C ASN A 42 -27.65 12.54 -1.47
N GLN A 43 -27.53 12.36 -0.14
CA GLN A 43 -26.27 12.50 0.57
C GLN A 43 -25.22 11.49 0.08
N ALA A 44 -25.61 10.22 -0.13
CA ALA A 44 -24.72 9.20 -0.67
C ALA A 44 -24.21 9.56 -2.07
N VAL A 45 -25.12 9.96 -2.97
CA VAL A 45 -24.78 10.37 -4.35
C VAL A 45 -23.87 11.61 -4.35
N ALA A 46 -24.14 12.60 -3.52
CA ALA A 46 -23.28 13.77 -3.36
C ALA A 46 -21.88 13.39 -2.82
N GLY A 47 -21.81 12.35 -1.99
CA GLY A 47 -20.56 11.77 -1.48
C GLY A 47 -19.72 11.07 -2.55
N LEU A 48 -20.36 10.38 -3.52
CA LEU A 48 -19.66 9.63 -4.57
C LEU A 48 -18.69 10.51 -5.36
N LYS A 49 -19.12 11.71 -5.78
CA LYS A 49 -18.26 12.64 -6.52
C LYS A 49 -17.03 13.09 -5.73
N LYS A 50 -17.18 13.29 -4.42
CA LYS A 50 -16.03 13.61 -3.56
C LYS A 50 -15.11 12.41 -3.43
N GLY A 51 -15.67 11.21 -3.29
CA GLY A 51 -14.92 9.96 -3.25
C GLY A 51 -14.08 9.74 -4.51
N GLU A 52 -14.66 10.00 -5.68
CA GLU A 52 -13.98 9.87 -6.98
C GLU A 52 -12.77 10.81 -7.09
N ILE A 53 -12.92 12.08 -6.72
CA ILE A 53 -11.82 13.05 -6.73
C ILE A 53 -10.67 12.60 -5.80
N VAL A 54 -11.03 12.10 -4.61
CA VAL A 54 -10.04 11.58 -3.66
C VAL A 54 -9.35 10.34 -4.21
N ALA A 55 -10.10 9.43 -4.84
CA ALA A 55 -9.57 8.21 -5.44
C ALA A 55 -8.58 8.51 -6.58
N ASN A 56 -8.93 9.42 -7.49
CA ASN A 56 -8.05 9.87 -8.57
C ASN A 56 -6.75 10.47 -8.03
N LYS A 57 -6.84 11.36 -7.04
CA LYS A 57 -5.65 11.94 -6.40
C LYS A 57 -4.78 10.86 -5.73
N GLN A 58 -5.40 9.85 -5.14
CA GLN A 58 -4.68 8.76 -4.50
C GLN A 58 -3.97 7.87 -5.53
N ALA A 59 -4.61 7.60 -6.68
CA ALA A 59 -3.98 6.88 -7.80
C ALA A 59 -2.74 7.62 -8.32
N GLU A 60 -2.83 8.93 -8.54
CA GLU A 60 -1.67 9.77 -8.90
C GLU A 60 -0.54 9.68 -7.87
N ASN A 61 -0.86 9.71 -6.58
CA ASN A 61 0.12 9.58 -5.51
C ASN A 61 0.82 8.20 -5.54
N PHE A 62 0.10 7.13 -5.86
CA PHE A 62 0.67 5.79 -5.97
C PHE A 62 1.69 5.68 -7.12
N GLU A 63 1.42 6.31 -8.25
CA GLU A 63 2.39 6.39 -9.36
C GLU A 63 3.65 7.16 -8.95
N LEU A 64 3.48 8.29 -8.24
CA LEU A 64 4.59 9.07 -7.70
C LEU A 64 5.42 8.26 -6.70
N ASP A 65 4.77 7.54 -5.80
CA ASP A 65 5.43 6.65 -4.84
C ASP A 65 6.24 5.56 -5.55
N MET A 66 5.68 4.94 -6.59
CA MET A 66 6.37 3.92 -7.37
C MET A 66 7.59 4.48 -8.10
N ARG A 67 7.46 5.69 -8.65
CA ARG A 67 8.58 6.40 -9.27
C ARG A 67 9.66 6.74 -8.25
N ASN A 68 9.30 7.15 -7.04
CA ASN A 68 10.24 7.43 -5.96
C ASN A 68 11.01 6.18 -5.54
N ILE A 69 10.31 5.05 -5.35
CA ILE A 69 10.94 3.75 -5.04
C ILE A 69 11.93 3.34 -6.14
N LYS A 70 11.54 3.49 -7.41
CA LYS A 70 12.42 3.21 -8.55
C LYS A 70 13.68 4.08 -8.52
N HIS A 71 13.52 5.39 -8.30
CA HIS A 71 14.64 6.32 -8.22
C HIS A 71 15.58 6.02 -7.05
N GLU A 72 15.02 5.63 -5.90
CA GLU A 72 15.79 5.25 -4.72
C GLU A 72 16.70 4.06 -5.04
N ILE A 73 16.16 3.00 -5.66
CA ILE A 73 16.94 1.83 -6.08
C ILE A 73 18.05 2.22 -7.07
N LEU A 74 17.73 3.01 -8.08
CA LEU A 74 18.71 3.42 -9.10
C LEU A 74 19.87 4.22 -8.49
N ARG A 75 19.61 5.01 -7.43
CA ARG A 75 20.64 5.77 -6.73
C ARG A 75 21.68 4.89 -6.06
N HIS A 76 21.30 3.70 -5.61
CA HIS A 76 22.18 2.76 -4.91
C HIS A 76 23.00 1.84 -5.83
N HIS A 77 22.91 2.02 -7.16
CA HIS A 77 23.74 1.33 -8.17
C HIS A 77 23.88 -0.20 -7.95
N LEU A 78 22.80 -0.83 -7.51
CA LEU A 78 22.79 -2.26 -7.26
C LEU A 78 23.04 -3.03 -8.57
N PRO A 79 23.87 -4.09 -8.58
CA PRO A 79 24.16 -4.87 -9.79
C PRO A 79 22.92 -5.59 -10.35
N GLY A 80 21.91 -5.83 -9.51
CA GLY A 80 20.60 -6.34 -9.92
C GLY A 80 19.60 -6.32 -8.77
N LEU A 81 18.46 -6.99 -8.96
CA LEU A 81 17.39 -7.06 -7.97
C LEU A 81 16.98 -8.52 -7.77
N PRO A 82 16.63 -8.93 -6.53
CA PRO A 82 16.08 -10.26 -6.29
C PRO A 82 14.81 -10.49 -7.12
N GLN A 83 14.63 -11.72 -7.60
CA GLN A 83 13.49 -12.08 -8.43
C GLN A 83 12.15 -11.83 -7.70
N ASP A 84 12.10 -12.12 -6.40
CA ASP A 84 10.91 -11.91 -5.57
C ASP A 84 10.51 -10.43 -5.52
N TYR A 85 11.50 -9.55 -5.35
CA TYR A 85 11.27 -8.10 -5.32
C TYR A 85 10.76 -7.59 -6.68
N VAL A 86 11.34 -8.07 -7.79
CA VAL A 86 10.87 -7.71 -9.14
C VAL A 86 9.42 -8.17 -9.37
N SER A 87 9.05 -9.35 -8.87
CA SER A 87 7.69 -9.86 -8.95
C SER A 87 6.70 -8.97 -8.17
N GLN A 88 7.08 -8.54 -6.96
CA GLN A 88 6.28 -7.61 -6.16
C GLN A 88 6.07 -6.27 -6.86
N VAL A 89 7.13 -5.66 -7.42
CA VAL A 89 7.01 -4.41 -8.19
C VAL A 89 6.05 -4.57 -9.37
N LYS A 90 6.14 -5.69 -10.10
CA LYS A 90 5.23 -5.97 -11.23
C LYS A 90 3.78 -6.14 -10.78
N HIS A 91 3.55 -6.84 -9.66
CA HIS A 91 2.23 -7.00 -9.09
C HIS A 91 1.61 -5.64 -8.74
N VAL A 92 2.32 -4.81 -7.96
CA VAL A 92 1.83 -3.49 -7.56
C VAL A 92 1.59 -2.58 -8.77
N THR A 93 2.47 -2.64 -9.78
CA THR A 93 2.29 -1.86 -11.02
C THR A 93 1.02 -2.28 -11.75
N ALA A 94 0.77 -3.59 -11.89
CA ALA A 94 -0.43 -4.09 -12.54
C ALA A 94 -1.72 -3.71 -11.77
N GLU A 95 -1.66 -3.62 -10.44
CA GLU A 95 -2.80 -3.17 -9.63
C GLU A 95 -3.09 -1.68 -9.79
N ILE A 96 -2.04 -0.85 -9.89
CA ILE A 96 -2.21 0.58 -10.18
C ILE A 96 -2.80 0.77 -11.58
N GLU A 97 -2.33 0.01 -12.57
CA GLU A 97 -2.89 0.03 -13.93
C GLU A 97 -4.37 -0.39 -13.93
N GLN A 98 -4.72 -1.43 -13.16
CA GLN A 98 -6.12 -1.86 -13.00
C GLN A 98 -6.97 -0.78 -12.32
N LEU A 99 -6.45 -0.13 -11.27
CA LEU A 99 -7.13 0.96 -10.58
C LEU A 99 -7.41 2.13 -11.53
N ASN A 100 -6.42 2.54 -12.33
CA ASN A 100 -6.59 3.58 -13.34
C ASN A 100 -7.64 3.18 -14.38
N HIS A 101 -7.61 1.93 -14.84
CA HIS A 101 -8.62 1.42 -15.75
C HIS A 101 -10.04 1.46 -15.16
N ASP A 102 -10.19 1.09 -13.88
CA ASP A 102 -11.47 1.10 -13.18
C ASP A 102 -11.98 2.53 -12.90
N LEU A 103 -11.07 3.49 -12.68
CA LEU A 103 -11.38 4.92 -12.52
C LEU A 103 -11.78 5.60 -13.83
N ASP A 104 -11.25 5.16 -14.97
CA ASP A 104 -11.55 5.71 -16.30
C ASP A 104 -12.91 5.25 -16.87
N GLN A 105 -13.63 4.35 -16.19
CA GLN A 105 -14.91 3.85 -16.66
C GLN A 105 -16.02 4.89 -16.53
N VAL A 106 -16.98 4.87 -17.47
CA VAL A 106 -18.16 5.76 -17.46
C VAL A 106 -19.05 5.54 -16.22
N LYS A 107 -19.04 4.33 -15.66
CA LYS A 107 -19.76 3.98 -14.43
C LYS A 107 -18.82 3.26 -13.49
N ILE A 108 -18.64 3.82 -12.31
CA ILE A 108 -17.63 3.39 -11.36
C ILE A 108 -18.30 2.83 -10.11
N ASN A 109 -17.79 1.70 -9.61
CA ASN A 109 -18.17 1.19 -8.30
C ASN A 109 -17.19 1.71 -7.23
N MET A 110 -17.58 2.78 -6.53
CA MET A 110 -16.74 3.40 -5.51
C MET A 110 -16.39 2.46 -4.34
N ASP A 111 -17.23 1.48 -4.02
CA ASP A 111 -16.91 0.50 -2.96
C ASP A 111 -15.80 -0.47 -3.39
N ALA A 112 -15.79 -0.85 -4.68
CA ALA A 112 -14.72 -1.68 -5.24
C ALA A 112 -13.40 -0.89 -5.29
N ILE A 113 -13.46 0.36 -5.75
CA ILE A 113 -12.30 1.26 -5.78
C ILE A 113 -11.74 1.49 -4.39
N ALA A 114 -12.58 1.76 -3.39
CA ALA A 114 -12.11 1.98 -2.02
C ALA A 114 -11.33 0.77 -1.49
N LYS A 115 -11.76 -0.46 -1.80
CA LYS A 115 -11.04 -1.68 -1.43
C LYS A 115 -9.71 -1.81 -2.17
N LEU A 116 -9.68 -1.54 -3.47
CA LEU A 116 -8.45 -1.55 -4.27
C LEU A 116 -7.43 -0.52 -3.76
N LEU A 117 -7.88 0.70 -3.44
CA LEU A 117 -7.03 1.75 -2.87
C LEU A 117 -6.36 1.31 -1.56
N ILE A 118 -7.11 0.67 -0.66
CA ILE A 118 -6.56 0.17 0.62
C ILE A 118 -5.53 -0.93 0.37
N LYS A 119 -5.80 -1.84 -0.58
CA LYS A 119 -4.88 -2.91 -0.94
C LYS A 119 -3.57 -2.35 -1.51
N ILE A 120 -3.68 -1.49 -2.52
CA ILE A 120 -2.51 -0.86 -3.17
C ILE A 120 -1.71 -0.03 -2.16
N ALA A 121 -2.36 0.69 -1.25
CA ALA A 121 -1.67 1.44 -0.20
C ALA A 121 -0.82 0.50 0.70
N SER A 122 -1.40 -0.64 1.10
CA SER A 122 -0.68 -1.66 1.88
C SER A 122 0.48 -2.26 1.11
N ASP A 123 0.29 -2.56 -0.17
CA ASP A 123 1.30 -3.19 -1.00
C ASP A 123 2.46 -2.23 -1.32
N ILE A 124 2.18 -0.94 -1.51
CA ILE A 124 3.21 0.11 -1.63
C ILE A 124 4.00 0.28 -0.33
N ASP A 125 3.35 0.27 0.84
CA ASP A 125 4.06 0.35 2.12
C ASP A 125 4.96 -0.88 2.36
N ALA A 126 4.47 -2.07 2.01
CA ALA A 126 5.27 -3.29 2.02
C ALA A 126 6.47 -3.18 1.06
N LEU A 127 6.26 -2.62 -0.14
CA LEU A 127 7.32 -2.41 -1.12
C LEU A 127 8.35 -1.40 -0.63
N LYS A 128 7.94 -0.28 -0.03
CA LYS A 128 8.85 0.71 0.59
C LYS A 128 9.74 0.07 1.65
N LYS A 129 9.16 -0.77 2.53
CA LYS A 129 9.90 -1.52 3.54
C LYS A 129 10.88 -2.53 2.91
N ALA A 130 10.43 -3.28 1.89
CA ALA A 130 11.27 -4.21 1.17
C ALA A 130 12.45 -3.51 0.47
N THR A 131 12.21 -2.36 -0.16
CA THR A 131 13.25 -1.52 -0.77
C THR A 131 14.27 -1.04 0.23
N SER A 132 13.83 -0.48 1.37
CA SER A 132 14.76 -0.04 2.41
C SER A 132 15.57 -1.22 2.94
N ALA A 133 14.94 -2.37 3.19
CA ALA A 133 15.64 -3.57 3.66
C ALA A 133 16.66 -4.09 2.64
N LEU A 134 16.34 -4.01 1.34
CA LEU A 134 17.22 -4.40 0.26
C LEU A 134 18.45 -3.48 0.18
N ILE A 135 18.23 -2.17 0.21
CA ILE A 135 19.30 -1.16 0.20
C ILE A 135 20.17 -1.31 1.45
N ASP A 136 19.56 -1.54 2.61
CA ASP A 136 20.28 -1.73 3.87
C ASP A 136 21.11 -3.00 3.86
N ALA A 137 20.56 -4.11 3.35
CA ALA A 137 21.30 -5.36 3.19
C ALA A 137 22.50 -5.17 2.24
N ALA A 138 22.30 -4.54 1.09
CA ALA A 138 23.39 -4.28 0.14
C ALA A 138 24.46 -3.35 0.73
N GLY A 139 24.06 -2.23 1.35
CA GLY A 139 25.01 -1.31 1.99
C GLY A 139 25.80 -1.97 3.13
N LEU A 140 25.13 -2.79 3.95
CA LEU A 140 25.79 -3.54 5.02
C LEU A 140 26.77 -4.57 4.46
N THR A 141 26.42 -5.28 3.37
CA THR A 141 27.35 -6.22 2.74
C THR A 141 28.61 -5.53 2.24
N GLU A 142 28.51 -4.33 1.67
CA GLU A 142 29.68 -3.58 1.20
C GLU A 142 30.61 -3.19 2.35
N GLU A 143 30.08 -2.69 3.45
CA GLU A 143 30.87 -2.34 4.65
C GLU A 143 31.48 -3.59 5.31
N LEU A 144 30.71 -4.67 5.45
CA LEU A 144 31.21 -5.95 5.94
C LEU A 144 32.30 -6.52 5.03
N MET A 145 32.15 -6.39 3.72
CA MET A 145 33.15 -6.85 2.75
C MET A 145 34.43 -6.01 2.83
N GLN A 146 34.32 -4.69 3.00
CA GLN A 146 35.48 -3.81 3.23
C GLN A 146 36.21 -4.19 4.53
N TYR A 147 35.48 -4.49 5.59
CA TYR A 147 36.07 -4.92 6.86
C TYR A 147 36.70 -6.32 6.75
N ALA A 148 36.01 -7.29 6.16
CA ALA A 148 36.50 -8.64 5.92
C ALA A 148 37.76 -8.67 5.03
N ASN A 149 37.85 -7.77 4.05
CA ASN A 149 39.05 -7.62 3.22
C ASN A 149 40.32 -7.28 4.03
N ARG A 150 40.20 -6.70 5.23
CA ARG A 150 41.35 -6.48 6.13
C ARG A 150 41.93 -7.78 6.69
N TYR A 151 41.10 -8.79 6.88
CA TYR A 151 41.49 -10.09 7.46
C TYR A 151 41.68 -11.19 6.40
N LYS A 152 41.34 -10.91 5.14
CA LYS A 152 41.40 -11.86 4.01
C LYS A 152 42.77 -12.53 3.85
N THR A 153 43.86 -11.81 4.09
CA THR A 153 45.24 -12.35 3.95
C THR A 153 45.68 -13.12 5.20
N THR A 154 45.07 -12.86 6.34
CA THR A 154 45.51 -13.37 7.66
C THR A 154 44.69 -14.58 8.11
N VAL A 155 43.40 -14.63 7.76
CA VAL A 155 42.44 -15.64 8.24
C VAL A 155 41.78 -16.33 7.06
N LYS A 156 42.19 -17.57 6.79
CA LYS A 156 41.70 -18.38 5.66
C LYS A 156 40.15 -18.58 5.66
N PRO A 157 39.49 -18.84 6.81
CA PRO A 157 38.02 -18.88 6.87
C PRO A 157 37.32 -17.61 6.39
N VAL A 158 37.90 -16.44 6.65
CA VAL A 158 37.33 -15.15 6.20
C VAL A 158 37.47 -15.00 4.68
N ALA A 159 38.57 -15.48 4.10
CA ALA A 159 38.75 -15.44 2.64
C ALA A 159 37.73 -16.30 1.89
N GLU A 160 37.38 -17.48 2.43
CA GLU A 160 36.35 -18.36 1.88
C GLU A 160 34.95 -17.73 2.00
N ALA A 161 34.64 -17.13 3.16
CA ALA A 161 33.38 -16.42 3.38
C ALA A 161 33.22 -15.21 2.44
N VAL A 162 34.30 -14.47 2.16
CA VAL A 162 34.27 -13.37 1.17
C VAL A 162 33.97 -13.88 -0.24
N HIS A 163 34.52 -15.03 -0.63
CA HIS A 163 34.21 -15.63 -1.93
C HIS A 163 32.74 -16.01 -2.04
N GLN A 164 32.21 -16.74 -1.03
CA GLN A 164 30.80 -17.16 -0.98
C GLN A 164 29.86 -15.95 -0.97
N ALA A 165 30.17 -14.93 -0.18
CA ALA A 165 29.37 -13.71 -0.13
C ALA A 165 29.37 -12.96 -1.47
N THR A 166 30.49 -12.97 -2.21
CA THR A 166 30.55 -12.36 -3.55
C THR A 166 29.68 -13.12 -4.53
N GLU A 167 29.64 -14.45 -4.48
CA GLU A 167 28.76 -15.27 -5.31
C GLU A 167 27.28 -15.02 -5.00
N SER A 168 26.89 -15.00 -3.73
CA SER A 168 25.52 -14.65 -3.31
C SER A 168 25.15 -13.22 -3.73
N TYR A 169 26.07 -12.27 -3.63
CA TYR A 169 25.86 -10.89 -4.10
C TYR A 169 25.63 -10.82 -5.61
N MET A 170 26.35 -11.63 -6.39
CA MET A 170 26.14 -11.75 -7.85
C MET A 170 24.81 -12.45 -8.19
N GLN A 171 24.31 -13.32 -7.32
CA GLN A 171 22.98 -13.93 -7.43
C GLN A 171 21.86 -13.02 -6.91
N PHE A 172 22.18 -11.78 -6.51
CA PHE A 172 21.26 -10.79 -5.96
C PHE A 172 20.67 -11.17 -4.59
N ASP A 173 21.26 -12.14 -3.87
CA ASP A 173 20.90 -12.46 -2.49
C ASP A 173 21.81 -11.70 -1.51
N TYR A 174 21.49 -10.43 -1.32
CA TYR A 174 22.21 -9.52 -0.43
C TYR A 174 22.16 -9.95 1.03
N LYS A 175 21.05 -10.57 1.45
CA LYS A 175 20.87 -10.98 2.84
C LYS A 175 21.79 -12.15 3.17
N GLN A 176 21.82 -13.17 2.31
CA GLN A 176 22.70 -14.32 2.48
C GLN A 176 24.18 -13.90 2.45
N ALA A 177 24.54 -12.96 1.57
CA ALA A 177 25.90 -12.41 1.52
C ALA A 177 26.28 -11.72 2.85
N ALA A 178 25.36 -10.95 3.44
CA ALA A 178 25.60 -10.28 4.72
C ALA A 178 25.78 -11.28 5.86
N ASP A 179 24.89 -12.27 5.95
CA ASP A 179 24.88 -13.28 7.02
C ASP A 179 26.15 -14.15 6.98
N THR A 180 26.63 -14.49 5.78
CA THR A 180 27.86 -15.27 5.57
C THR A 180 29.10 -14.50 6.05
N LEU A 181 29.20 -13.21 5.70
CA LEU A 181 30.29 -12.35 6.16
C LEU A 181 30.21 -12.09 7.67
N ALA A 182 29.01 -11.83 8.18
CA ALA A 182 28.78 -11.59 9.60
C ALA A 182 29.23 -12.79 10.44
N THR A 183 28.85 -14.01 10.03
CA THR A 183 29.21 -15.24 10.75
C THR A 183 30.73 -15.45 10.79
N ALA A 184 31.42 -15.24 9.66
CA ALA A 184 32.87 -15.41 9.59
C ALA A 184 33.65 -14.34 10.39
N LEU A 185 33.14 -13.10 10.41
CA LEU A 185 33.73 -12.01 11.18
C LEU A 185 33.51 -12.20 12.69
N GLU A 186 32.32 -12.64 13.10
CA GLU A 186 32.01 -12.89 14.51
C GLU A 186 32.82 -14.05 15.09
N GLN A 187 33.12 -15.07 14.29
CA GLN A 187 34.03 -16.17 14.66
C GLN A 187 35.49 -15.72 14.82
N THR A 188 35.89 -14.64 14.13
CA THR A 188 37.27 -14.12 14.16
C THR A 188 37.45 -13.11 15.30
N GLU A 189 36.52 -12.18 15.43
CA GLU A 189 36.49 -11.17 16.50
C GLU A 189 35.03 -10.95 16.93
N ALA A 190 34.71 -11.38 18.16
CA ALA A 190 33.37 -11.23 18.72
C ALA A 190 32.98 -9.74 18.84
N GLY A 191 31.76 -9.40 18.41
CA GLY A 191 31.23 -8.05 18.38
C GLY A 191 31.63 -7.22 17.15
N SER A 192 32.34 -7.81 16.18
CA SER A 192 32.70 -7.11 14.94
C SER A 192 31.49 -6.73 14.10
N TYR A 193 30.48 -7.60 14.06
CA TYR A 193 29.24 -7.32 13.35
C TYR A 193 28.56 -6.05 13.87
N LYS A 194 28.37 -5.95 15.19
CA LYS A 194 27.73 -4.79 15.83
C LYS A 194 28.49 -3.49 15.59
N LYS A 195 29.84 -3.53 15.59
CA LYS A 195 30.66 -2.35 15.29
C LYS A 195 30.43 -1.85 13.85
N VAL A 196 30.32 -2.76 12.88
CA VAL A 196 30.08 -2.42 11.48
C VAL A 196 28.64 -1.96 11.28
N GLU A 197 27.68 -2.60 11.92
CA GLU A 197 26.26 -2.19 11.91
C GLU A 197 26.07 -0.79 12.51
N ASP A 198 26.66 -0.51 13.67
CA ASP A 198 26.60 0.81 14.33
C ASP A 198 27.26 1.89 13.47
N ALA A 199 28.40 1.58 12.83
CA ALA A 199 29.08 2.49 11.91
C ALA A 199 28.22 2.78 10.66
N TYR A 200 27.59 1.75 10.10
CA TYR A 200 26.66 1.87 8.97
C TYR A 200 25.45 2.74 9.34
N LEU A 201 24.81 2.47 10.48
CA LEU A 201 23.66 3.25 10.96
C LEU A 201 24.02 4.71 11.24
N ALA A 202 25.21 4.97 11.80
CA ALA A 202 25.71 6.33 12.02
C ALA A 202 25.92 7.07 10.70
N ARG A 203 26.48 6.39 9.69
CA ARG A 203 26.73 6.95 8.36
C ARG A 203 25.43 7.20 7.59
N LYS A 204 24.46 6.28 7.68
CA LYS A 204 23.10 6.44 7.15
C LYS A 204 22.42 7.67 7.77
N LYS A 205 22.48 7.83 9.10
CA LYS A 205 21.96 9.02 9.79
C LYS A 205 22.66 10.30 9.32
N ALA A 206 23.97 10.30 9.17
CA ALA A 206 24.71 11.47 8.69
C ALA A 206 24.37 11.84 7.24
N SER A 207 23.97 10.89 6.39
CA SER A 207 23.54 11.16 5.00
C SER A 207 22.11 11.69 4.87
N LEU A 208 21.31 11.58 5.94
CA LEU A 208 19.93 12.08 6.02
C LEU A 208 19.84 13.54 6.51
N TYR A 209 20.96 14.12 6.98
CA TYR A 209 21.09 15.52 7.43
C TYR A 209 22.03 16.28 6.49
#